data_AF-A0A6B3EEC3-F1
#
_entry.id   AF-A0A6B3EEC3-F1
#
_cell.length_a   1.000
_cell.length_b   1.000
_cell.length_c   1.000
_cell.angle_alpha   90.00
_cell.angle_beta   90.00
_cell.angle_gamma   90.00
#
_symmetry.space_group_name_H-M   'P 1'
#
loop_
_entity.id
_entity.type
_entity.pdbx_description
1 polymer ?
#
loop_
_entity_poly.entity_id
_entity_poly.type
_entity_poly.pdbx_seq_one_letter_code
_entity_poly.pdbx_strand_id
1 'polypeptide(L)' 'SPAVLAPTDPALSAALAAGEHVDRPAVSCFLRGGEQVFHTYSAYARGLDRLGSASTLLDLTALGRRDHLARPPS' A
#
# COMPACT_ATOMS: atom_id res chain seq x y z
N SER A 1 -2.74 -18.58 -7.94
CA SER A 1 -3.48 -17.97 -6.82
C SER A 1 -2.51 -17.46 -5.78
N PRO A 2 -2.51 -16.18 -5.39
CA PRO A 2 -1.82 -15.80 -4.17
C PRO A 2 -2.67 -16.33 -3.02
N ALA A 3 -2.10 -17.22 -2.20
CA ALA A 3 -2.75 -17.61 -0.96
C ALA A 3 -2.91 -16.34 -0.12
N VAL A 4 -4.15 -15.96 0.16
CA VAL A 4 -4.43 -14.96 1.20
C VAL A 4 -3.92 -15.58 2.48
N LEU A 5 -2.76 -15.10 2.94
CA LEU A 5 -2.19 -15.55 4.20
C LEU A 5 -3.18 -15.12 5.29
N ALA A 6 -3.82 -16.09 5.94
CA ALA A 6 -4.70 -15.80 7.06
C ALA A 6 -3.94 -14.98 8.10
N PRO A 7 -4.58 -14.00 8.75
CA PRO A 7 -3.91 -13.22 9.77
C PRO A 7 -3.44 -14.17 10.89
N THR A 8 -2.14 -14.18 11.16
CA THR A 8 -1.55 -14.96 12.29
C THR A 8 -1.93 -14.40 13.66
N ASP A 9 -2.61 -13.26 13.69
CA ASP A 9 -3.19 -12.66 14.88
C ASP A 9 -4.64 -13.19 15.07
N PRO A 10 -4.90 -13.97 16.15
CA PRO A 10 -6.22 -14.54 16.39
C PRO A 10 -7.27 -13.48 16.77
N ALA A 11 -6.87 -12.36 17.39
CA ALA A 11 -7.80 -11.28 17.72
C ALA A 11 -8.27 -10.56 16.45
N LEU A 12 -7.34 -10.31 15.53
CA LEU A 12 -7.69 -9.78 14.21
C LEU A 12 -8.57 -10.73 13.41
N SER A 13 -8.28 -12.03 13.45
CA SER A 13 -9.10 -13.03 12.76
C SER A 13 -10.53 -13.04 13.28
N ALA A 14 -10.70 -12.93 14.60
CA ALA A 14 -12.02 -12.87 15.24
C ALA A 14 -12.78 -11.58 14.87
N ALA A 15 -12.11 -10.42 14.94
CA ALA A 15 -12.73 -9.13 14.59
C ALA A 15 -13.15 -9.06 13.12
N LEU A 16 -12.32 -9.58 12.19
CA LEU A 16 -12.68 -9.69 10.77
C LEU A 16 -13.88 -10.62 10.55
N ALA A 17 -13.93 -11.76 11.26
CA ALA A 17 -15.06 -12.68 11.18
C ALA A 17 -16.36 -12.09 11.75
N ALA A 18 -16.26 -11.24 12.78
CA ALA A 18 -17.38 -10.50 13.36
C ALA A 18 -17.81 -9.28 12.52
N GLY A 19 -17.06 -8.95 11.45
CA GLY A 19 -17.34 -7.77 10.62
C GLY A 19 -17.01 -6.44 11.33
N GLU A 20 -16.18 -6.49 12.36
CA GLU A 20 -15.77 -5.30 13.11
C GLU A 20 -14.71 -4.51 12.35
N HIS A 21 -14.74 -3.18 12.52
CA HIS A 21 -13.66 -2.33 12.03
C HIS A 21 -12.44 -2.44 12.94
N VAL A 22 -11.30 -2.74 12.35
CA VAL A 22 -10.02 -2.82 13.05
C VAL A 22 -9.09 -1.75 12.51
N ASP A 23 -8.63 -0.86 13.39
CA ASP A 23 -7.58 0.11 13.04
C ASP A 23 -6.22 -0.60 13.03
N ARG A 24 -5.50 -0.51 11.92
CA ARG A 24 -4.17 -1.09 11.76
C ARG A 24 -3.28 -0.22 10.89
N PRO A 25 -1.96 -0.23 11.15
CA PRO A 25 -0.99 0.36 10.24
C PRO A 25 -1.18 -0.19 8.82
N ALA A 26 -1.25 0.74 7.87
CA ALA A 26 -1.45 0.46 6.46
C ALA A 26 -0.71 1.49 5.61
N VAL A 27 -0.36 1.11 4.39
CA VAL A 27 0.06 2.05 3.34
C VAL A 27 -0.85 1.87 2.13
N SER A 28 -1.24 2.99 1.54
CA SER A 28 -1.97 3.05 0.27
C SER A 28 -1.30 4.05 -0.65
N CYS A 29 -1.15 3.70 -1.93
CA CYS A 29 -0.61 4.57 -2.96
C CYS A 29 -1.69 4.87 -3.99
N PHE A 30 -1.77 6.16 -4.36
CA PHE A 30 -2.73 6.66 -5.33
C PHE A 30 -2.00 7.31 -6.51
N LEU A 31 -2.49 7.06 -7.72
CA LEU A 31 -2.04 7.73 -8.95
C LEU A 31 -3.15 8.67 -9.42
N ARG A 32 -2.83 9.94 -9.65
CA ARG A 32 -3.73 10.89 -10.32
C ARG A 32 -3.40 10.94 -11.82
N GLY A 33 -4.37 10.61 -12.66
CA GLY A 33 -4.30 10.73 -14.12
C GLY A 33 -5.37 11.69 -14.61
N GLY A 34 -4.99 12.93 -14.94
CA GLY A 34 -5.95 13.99 -15.22
C GLY A 34 -6.87 14.23 -14.02
N GLU A 35 -8.19 14.12 -14.24
CA GLU A 35 -9.21 14.28 -13.19
C GLU A 35 -9.56 12.99 -12.44
N GLN A 36 -8.89 11.89 -12.74
CA GLN A 36 -9.17 10.58 -12.13
C GLN A 36 -8.09 10.20 -11.11
N VAL A 37 -8.49 9.52 -10.04
CA VAL A 37 -7.61 8.99 -9.00
C VAL A 37 -7.76 7.47 -8.95
N PHE A 38 -6.63 6.77 -9.02
CA PHE A 38 -6.56 5.32 -9.03
C PHE A 38 -5.83 4.83 -7.76
N HIS A 39 -6.38 3.82 -7.10
CA HIS A 39 -5.69 3.12 -6.02
C HIS A 39 -4.81 2.02 -6.60
N THR A 40 -3.50 2.17 -6.53
CA THR A 40 -2.55 1.34 -7.28
C THR A 40 -1.84 0.30 -6.43
N TYR A 41 -1.72 0.55 -5.13
CA TYR A 41 -1.09 -0.36 -4.19
C TYR A 41 -1.67 -0.17 -2.78
N SER A 42 -1.88 -1.27 -2.05
CA SER A 42 -2.11 -1.25 -0.61
C SER A 42 -1.42 -2.41 0.08
N ALA A 43 -0.93 -2.17 1.30
CA ALA A 43 -0.40 -3.21 2.17
C ALA A 43 -0.76 -2.94 3.62
N TYR A 44 -0.85 -4.03 4.39
CA TYR A 44 -1.19 -4.04 5.81
C TYR A 44 -0.25 -5.00 6.54
N ALA A 45 -0.09 -4.82 7.86
CA ALA A 45 0.60 -5.79 8.72
C ALA A 45 2.02 -6.14 8.23
N ARG A 46 2.34 -7.43 8.12
CA ARG A 46 3.61 -7.97 7.58
C ARG A 46 3.94 -7.46 6.18
N GLY A 47 2.96 -7.00 5.41
CA GLY A 47 3.20 -6.32 4.13
C GLY A 47 3.97 -5.01 4.27
N LEU A 48 3.95 -4.41 5.47
CA LEU A 48 4.70 -3.20 5.82
C LEU A 48 6.12 -3.50 6.30
N ASP A 49 6.43 -4.70 6.77
CA ASP A 49 7.77 -5.08 7.26
C ASP A 49 8.86 -4.91 6.18
N ARG A 50 8.46 -4.93 4.90
CA ARG A 50 9.36 -4.72 3.75
C ARG A 50 9.61 -3.24 3.42
N LEU A 51 8.90 -2.31 4.06
CA LEU A 51 9.05 -0.86 3.87
C LEU A 51 10.23 -0.34 4.70
N GLY A 52 11.43 -0.87 4.44
CA GLY A 52 12.63 -0.57 5.24
C GLY A 52 13.23 0.82 5.02
N SER A 53 12.75 1.57 4.02
CA SER A 53 13.23 2.92 3.72
C SER A 53 12.19 3.76 2.97
N ALA A 54 12.34 5.09 3.00
CA ALA A 54 11.53 6.00 2.18
C ALA A 54 11.65 5.69 0.67
N SER A 55 12.81 5.21 0.22
CA SER A 55 13.02 4.81 -1.18
C SER A 55 12.16 3.60 -1.58
N THR A 56 11.93 2.67 -0.65
CA THR A 56 11.04 1.52 -0.89
C THR A 56 9.59 1.95 -1.06
N LEU A 57 9.17 3.07 -0.45
CA LEU A 57 7.83 3.63 -0.68
C LEU A 57 7.67 4.18 -2.11
N LEU A 58 8.73 4.74 -2.69
CA LEU A 58 8.70 5.26 -4.06
C LEU A 58 8.53 4.16 -5.10
N ASP A 59 9.13 3.00 -4.86
CA ASP A 59 9.02 1.80 -5.71
C ASP A 59 7.57 1.25 -5.76
N LEU A 60 6.74 1.58 -4.76
CA LEU A 60 5.33 1.16 -4.69
C LEU A 60 4.37 2.11 -5.41
N THR A 61 4.82 3.31 -5.75
CA THR A 61 4.03 4.24 -6.55
C THR A 61 3.99 3.77 -8.00
N ALA A 62 2.88 4.02 -8.72
CA ALA A 62 2.71 3.54 -10.09
C ALA A 62 3.76 4.06 -11.09
N LEU A 63 4.47 5.15 -10.75
CA LEU A 63 5.56 5.69 -11.55
C LEU A 63 6.94 5.20 -11.09
N GLY A 64 6.99 4.39 -10.04
CA GLY A 64 8.21 3.89 -9.41
C GLY A 64 9.16 5.01 -8.97
N ARG A 65 10.42 4.64 -8.76
CA ARG A 65 11.49 5.60 -8.56
C ARG A 65 11.76 6.34 -9.87
N ARG A 66 11.36 7.62 -9.92
CA ARG A 66 11.72 8.51 -11.02
C ARG A 66 13.06 9.18 -10.71
N ASP A 67 14.14 8.71 -11.32
CA ASP A 67 15.49 9.31 -11.20
C ASP A 67 15.60 10.71 -11.85
N HIS A 68 14.54 11.17 -12.52
CA HIS A 68 14.47 12.48 -13.11
C HIS A 68 13.10 13.08 -12.77
N LEU A 69 13.10 14.07 -11.89
CA LEU A 69 12.10 15.13 -12.00
C LEU A 69 12.42 15.82 -13.33
N ALA A 70 11.89 15.31 -14.44
CA ALA A 70 11.93 16.06 -15.69
C ALA A 70 11.21 17.37 -15.39
N ARG A 71 11.99 18.45 -15.37
CA ARG A 71 11.48 19.81 -15.32
C ARG A 71 10.41 19.93 -16.42
N PRO A 72 9.18 20.40 -16.12
CA PRO A 72 8.22 20.66 -17.16
C PRO A 72 8.85 21.64 -18.17
N PRO A 73 8.70 21.42 -19.49
CA PRO A 73 9.24 22.34 -20.48
C PRO A 73 8.65 23.73 -20.24
N SER A 74 9.54 24.73 -20.25
CA SER A 74 9.24 26.15 -20.10
C SER A 74 8.36 26.68 -21.22
#